data_AF-A0A498HA05-F1
#
_entry.id   AF-A0A498HA05-F1
#
_cell.length_a   1.000
_cell.length_b   1.000
_cell.length_c   1.000
_cell.angle_alpha   90.00
_cell.angle_beta   90.00
_cell.angle_gamma   90.00
#
_symmetry.space_group_name_H-M   'P 1'
#
loop_
_entity.id
_entity.type
_entity.pdbx_description
1 polymer ?
#
loop_
_entity_poly.entity_id
_entity_poly.type
_entity_poly.pdbx_seq_one_letter_code
_entity_poly.pdbx_strand_id
1 'polypeptide(L)'
;MRMKPMPLIFLFTVILLHLHSLQMHSLPIAPALYVFEDSLFDSGNNNVLPTICKADYLPYGVNFVKGATGRFTNGRTVADFIARVSWPTISSPIHEHTWIGDSA
;
A
#
# COMPACT_ATOMS: atom_id res chain seq x y z
N MET A 1 -32.88 -45.48 -12.58
CA MET A 1 -33.27 -44.17 -13.12
C MET A 1 -32.00 -43.42 -13.53
N ARG A 2 -31.65 -43.43 -14.82
CA ARG A 2 -30.42 -42.81 -15.37
C ARG A 2 -30.65 -41.31 -15.48
N MET A 3 -30.14 -40.53 -14.54
CA MET A 3 -30.22 -39.06 -14.63
C MET A 3 -29.55 -38.62 -15.93
N LYS A 4 -30.30 -37.91 -16.79
CA LYS A 4 -29.73 -37.25 -17.97
C LYS A 4 -28.70 -36.23 -17.48
N PRO A 5 -27.57 -35.99 -18.17
CA PRO A 5 -26.47 -35.14 -17.67
C PRO A 5 -26.82 -33.64 -17.50
N MET A 6 -28.01 -33.22 -17.93
CA MET A 6 -28.50 -31.84 -17.92
C MET A 6 -28.45 -31.11 -16.55
N PRO A 7 -28.82 -31.72 -15.39
CA PRO A 7 -28.75 -31.03 -14.10
C PRO A 7 -27.32 -30.96 -13.55
N LEU A 8 -26.43 -31.87 -13.96
CA LEU A 8 -25.03 -31.87 -13.52
C LEU A 8 -24.23 -30.75 -14.19
N ILE A 9 -24.45 -30.56 -15.49
CA ILE A 9 -23.83 -29.45 -16.25
C ILE A 9 -24.33 -28.12 -15.69
N PHE A 10 -25.63 -28.00 -15.41
CA PHE A 10 -26.20 -26.79 -14.81
C PHE A 10 -25.58 -26.50 -13.43
N LEU A 11 -25.49 -27.49 -12.54
CA LEU A 11 -24.84 -27.34 -11.24
C LEU A 11 -23.37 -26.93 -11.37
N PHE A 12 -22.63 -27.56 -12.29
CA PHE A 12 -21.25 -27.20 -12.58
C PHE A 12 -21.15 -25.74 -13.03
N THR A 13 -21.98 -25.29 -13.98
CA THR A 13 -21.98 -23.88 -14.42
C THR A 13 -22.30 -22.90 -13.31
N VAL A 14 -23.22 -23.23 -12.38
CA VAL A 14 -23.53 -22.39 -11.21
C VAL A 14 -22.34 -22.32 -10.25
N ILE A 15 -21.67 -23.45 -9.99
CA ILE A 15 -20.46 -23.49 -9.16
C ILE A 15 -19.34 -22.65 -9.78
N LEU A 16 -19.12 -22.78 -11.09
CA LEU A 16 -18.10 -22.03 -11.82
C LEU A 16 -18.37 -20.52 -11.78
N LEU A 17 -19.63 -20.10 -11.90
CA LEU A 17 -20.03 -18.71 -11.77
C LEU A 17 -19.82 -18.18 -10.34
N HIS A 18 -20.10 -18.99 -9.32
CA HIS A 18 -19.85 -18.65 -7.92
C HIS A 18 -18.34 -18.49 -7.64
N LEU A 19 -17.52 -19.41 -8.13
CA LEU A 19 -16.06 -19.36 -7.98
C LEU A 19 -15.46 -18.13 -8.66
N HIS A 20 -15.98 -17.73 -9.83
CA HIS A 20 -15.53 -16.51 -10.52
C HIS A 20 -15.89 -15.23 -9.74
N SER A 21 -17.05 -15.23 -9.05
CA SER A 21 -17.48 -14.09 -8.23
C SER A 21 -16.67 -13.86 -6.94
N LEU A 22 -15.83 -14.82 -6.55
CA LEU A 22 -14.96 -14.68 -5.38
C LEU A 22 -13.72 -13.79 -5.65
N GLN A 23 -13.48 -13.42 -6.91
CA GLN A 23 -12.30 -12.68 -7.30
C GLN A 23 -12.54 -11.16 -7.24
N MET A 24 -12.66 -10.64 -6.02
CA MET A 24 -12.77 -9.20 -5.77
C MET A 24 -11.38 -8.64 -5.48
N HIS A 25 -10.73 -8.09 -6.51
CA HIS A 25 -9.54 -7.26 -6.30
C HIS A 25 -9.99 -5.83 -6.01
N SER A 26 -9.70 -5.34 -4.81
CA SER A 26 -9.88 -3.92 -4.47
C SER A 26 -8.83 -3.12 -5.24
N LEU A 27 -9.26 -2.46 -6.32
CA LEU A 27 -8.43 -1.48 -7.00
C LEU A 27 -8.22 -0.27 -6.09
N PRO A 28 -7.07 0.41 -6.21
CA PRO A 28 -6.85 1.61 -5.46
C PRO A 28 -7.79 2.75 -5.86
N ILE A 29 -8.05 3.65 -4.92
CA ILE A 29 -8.98 4.77 -5.10
C ILE A 29 -8.49 5.76 -6.16
N ALA A 30 -7.17 5.88 -6.31
CA ALA A 30 -6.49 6.71 -7.30
C ALA A 30 -5.30 5.92 -7.86
N PRO A 31 -4.64 6.36 -8.95
CA PRO A 31 -3.42 5.73 -9.46
C PRO A 31 -2.13 6.24 -8.79
N ALA A 32 -2.16 7.40 -8.12
CA ALA A 32 -1.01 7.92 -7.39
C ALA A 32 -1.44 8.87 -6.25
N LEU A 33 -0.56 9.04 -5.27
CA LEU A 33 -0.65 10.05 -4.22
C LEU A 33 0.56 10.99 -4.33
N TYR A 34 0.32 12.27 -4.56
CA TYR A 34 1.35 13.31 -4.55
C TYR A 34 1.22 14.08 -3.25
N VAL A 35 2.29 14.11 -2.45
CA VAL A 35 2.30 14.81 -1.17
C VAL A 35 3.28 15.98 -1.26
N PHE A 36 2.76 17.18 -1.02
CA PHE A 36 3.54 18.40 -0.87
C PHE A 36 3.63 18.69 0.62
N GLU A 37 4.85 18.76 1.14
CA GLU A 37 5.10 18.49 2.56
C GLU A 37 5.97 19.55 3.23
N ASP A 38 5.84 19.60 4.56
CA ASP A 38 6.84 20.15 5.48
C ASP A 38 7.53 19.00 6.24
N SER A 39 8.25 19.31 7.31
CA SER A 39 8.96 18.29 8.10
C SER A 39 8.06 17.21 8.72
N LEU A 40 6.76 17.45 8.94
CA LEU A 40 5.86 16.49 9.58
C LEU A 40 5.51 15.32 8.66
N PHE A 41 5.63 15.52 7.36
CA PHE A 41 5.30 14.51 6.37
C PHE A 41 6.55 13.94 5.67
N ASP A 42 7.71 14.60 5.82
CA ASP A 42 8.98 14.19 5.23
C ASP A 42 9.27 12.70 5.46
N SER A 43 9.34 11.97 4.35
CA SER A 43 9.58 10.53 4.31
C SER A 43 11.06 10.15 4.22
N GLY A 44 11.96 11.14 4.30
CA GLY A 44 13.41 11.00 4.19
C GLY A 44 14.04 11.80 3.05
N ASN A 45 13.27 12.64 2.36
CA ASN A 45 13.72 13.42 1.21
C ASN A 45 14.87 14.36 1.57
N ASN A 46 14.93 14.85 2.81
CA ASN A 46 16.01 15.74 3.24
C ASN A 46 17.38 15.04 3.33
N ASN A 47 17.43 13.71 3.38
CA ASN A 47 18.70 12.98 3.46
C ASN A 47 19.58 13.21 2.22
N VAL A 48 18.96 13.40 1.06
CA VAL A 48 19.64 13.64 -0.23
C VAL A 48 19.90 15.12 -0.52
N LEU A 49 19.39 16.04 0.31
CA LEU A 49 19.56 17.48 0.13
C LEU A 49 20.73 18.02 0.99
N PRO A 50 21.39 19.12 0.57
CA PRO A 50 22.41 19.82 1.36
C PRO A 50 21.75 20.70 2.43
N THR A 51 21.05 20.06 3.37
CA THR A 51 20.31 20.71 4.47
C THR A 51 20.72 20.15 5.83
N ILE A 52 20.59 20.96 6.88
CA ILE A 52 20.72 20.51 8.26
C ILE A 52 19.44 19.84 8.79
N CYS A 53 18.32 20.00 8.09
CA CYS A 53 17.02 19.45 8.48
C CYS A 53 16.93 17.96 8.14
N LYS A 54 17.76 17.12 8.76
CA LYS A 54 17.73 15.66 8.58
C LYS A 54 17.19 14.98 9.83
N ALA A 55 16.60 13.80 9.68
CA ALA A 55 16.14 12.93 10.76
C ALA A 55 16.65 11.49 10.56
N ASP A 56 17.89 11.36 10.09
CA ASP A 56 18.64 10.13 9.89
C ASP A 56 19.43 9.71 11.15
N TYR A 57 18.97 10.14 12.33
CA TYR A 57 19.59 9.86 13.62
C TYR A 57 18.56 9.56 14.72
N LEU A 58 19.01 8.91 15.80
CA LEU A 58 18.17 8.61 16.97
C LEU A 58 17.73 9.91 17.70
N PRO A 59 16.50 10.00 18.21
CA PRO A 59 15.58 8.89 18.45
C PRO A 59 14.70 8.50 17.26
N TYR A 60 14.80 9.20 16.13
CA TYR A 60 13.90 9.01 15.00
C TYR A 60 14.03 7.62 14.37
N GLY A 61 12.89 7.07 13.99
CA GLY A 61 12.77 5.75 13.38
C GLY A 61 13.12 4.57 14.26
N VAL A 62 13.23 4.73 15.59
CA VAL A 62 13.55 3.63 16.51
C VAL A 62 12.54 2.46 16.46
N ASN A 63 11.28 2.69 16.04
CA ASN A 63 10.31 1.61 15.88
C ASN A 63 10.29 1.01 14.46
N PHE A 64 11.09 1.51 13.52
CA PHE A 64 11.23 0.90 12.20
C PHE A 64 12.30 -0.19 12.22
N VAL A 65 12.07 -1.28 11.48
CA VAL A 65 13.02 -2.41 11.36
C VAL A 65 14.38 -1.96 10.84
N LYS A 66 14.43 -0.93 9.98
CA LYS A 66 15.66 -0.38 9.41
C LYS A 66 16.32 0.70 10.27
N GLY A 67 15.72 1.11 11.40
CA GLY A 67 16.20 2.22 12.22
C GLY A 67 15.84 3.59 11.67
N ALA A 68 16.72 4.57 11.85
CA ALA A 68 16.49 5.95 11.41
C ALA A 68 16.25 6.01 9.89
N THR A 69 15.11 6.59 9.50
CA THR A 69 14.63 6.59 8.11
C THR A 69 14.75 7.95 7.41
N GLY A 70 15.12 9.01 8.13
CA GLY A 70 14.99 10.39 7.65
C GLY A 70 13.63 11.03 7.95
N ARG A 71 12.71 10.29 8.58
CA ARG A 71 11.42 10.79 9.03
C ARG A 71 11.52 11.42 10.40
N PHE A 72 10.89 12.58 10.60
CA PHE A 72 10.79 13.25 11.91
C PHE A 72 9.79 12.56 12.87
N THR A 73 9.75 11.23 12.86
CA THR A 73 8.84 10.41 13.66
C THR A 73 9.41 8.99 13.87
N ASN A 74 8.86 8.29 14.84
CA ASN A 74 9.15 6.86 15.09
C ASN A 74 8.16 5.94 14.38
N GLY A 75 7.20 6.48 13.64
CA GLY A 75 6.15 5.70 13.00
C GLY A 75 5.69 6.30 11.68
N ARG A 76 4.51 5.86 11.26
CA ARG A 76 3.89 6.34 10.02
C ARG A 76 3.45 7.80 10.12
N THR A 77 3.63 8.55 9.05
CA THR A 77 3.06 9.89 8.85
C THR A 77 1.59 9.76 8.45
N VAL A 78 0.85 10.87 8.47
CA VAL A 78 -0.56 10.88 8.02
C VAL A 78 -0.67 10.46 6.55
N ALA A 79 0.29 10.84 5.70
CA ALA A 79 0.34 10.40 4.30
C ALA A 79 0.39 8.88 4.18
N ASP A 80 1.17 8.18 5.02
CA ASP A 80 1.23 6.71 4.99
C ASP A 80 -0.13 6.06 5.32
N PHE A 81 -0.92 6.67 6.21
CA PHE A 81 -2.25 6.17 6.55
C PHE A 81 -3.24 6.40 5.41
N ILE A 82 -3.18 7.57 4.75
CA ILE A 82 -3.98 7.87 3.56
C ILE A 82 -3.65 6.88 2.44
N ALA A 83 -2.36 6.63 2.20
CA ALA A 83 -1.90 5.66 1.21
C ALA A 83 -2.42 4.25 1.53
N ARG A 84 -2.39 3.82 2.80
CA ARG A 84 -2.88 2.49 3.21
C ARG A 84 -4.40 2.31 3.04
N VAL A 85 -5.18 3.36 3.28
CA VAL A 85 -6.64 3.33 3.05
C VAL A 85 -6.93 3.31 1.55
N SER A 86 -6.14 4.06 0.76
CA SER A 86 -6.33 4.19 -0.69
C SER A 86 -5.81 2.98 -1.47
N TRP A 87 -4.77 2.30 -0.95
CA TRP A 87 -4.19 1.06 -1.46
C TRP A 87 -4.05 0.03 -0.32
N PRO A 88 -5.05 -0.83 -0.12
CA PRO A 88 -5.04 -1.84 0.95
C PRO A 88 -3.88 -2.84 0.88
N THR A 89 -3.24 -2.97 -0.29
CA THR A 89 -2.07 -3.84 -0.51
C THR A 89 -0.76 -3.24 0.00
N ILE A 90 -0.72 -1.95 0.36
CA ILE A 90 0.49 -1.29 0.85
C ILE A 90 0.72 -1.61 2.33
N SER A 91 1.82 -2.31 2.58
CA SER A 91 2.26 -2.70 3.92
C SER A 91 3.45 -1.90 4.43
N SER A 92 4.21 -1.22 3.57
CA SER A 92 5.32 -0.34 3.96
C SER A 92 4.88 1.11 4.14
N PRO A 93 5.61 1.94 4.90
CA PRO A 93 5.53 3.40 4.78
C PRO A 93 6.00 3.85 3.38
N ILE A 94 5.59 5.04 2.96
CA ILE A 94 5.95 5.67 1.70
C ILE A 94 7.47 5.96 1.73
N HIS A 95 8.27 5.43 0.81
CA HIS A 95 9.71 5.73 0.77
C HIS A 95 10.05 6.57 -0.46
N GLU A 96 11.18 7.30 -0.39
CA GLU A 96 11.62 8.33 -1.35
C GLU A 96 11.67 7.86 -2.83
N HIS A 97 11.65 6.55 -3.11
CA HIS A 97 11.73 5.96 -4.46
C HIS A 97 10.56 5.08 -4.87
N THR A 98 9.47 5.03 -4.08
CA THR A 98 8.26 4.32 -4.50
C THR A 98 7.17 5.34 -4.74
N TRP A 99 7.18 5.93 -5.94
CA TRP A 99 5.96 6.52 -6.46
C TRP A 99 4.90 5.42 -6.42
N ILE A 100 3.79 5.70 -5.73
CA ILE A 100 2.63 4.80 -5.63
C ILE A 100 1.97 4.57 -7.03
N GLY A 101 2.58 5.06 -8.12
CA GLY A 101 2.20 4.86 -9.51
C GLY A 101 3.00 3.80 -10.28
N ASP A 102 4.08 3.24 -9.72
CA ASP A 102 4.94 2.28 -10.45
C ASP A 102 4.48 0.81 -10.29
N SER A 103 3.29 0.59 -9.71
CA SER A 103 2.72 -0.74 -9.43
C SER A 103 1.58 -1.14 -10.37
N ALA A 104 1.48 -0.53 -11.55
CA ALA A 104 0.53 -0.90 -12.60
C ALA A 104 1.15 -1.86 -13.63
#